data_AF-A0A927RDT8-F1
#
_entry.id   AF-A0A927RDT8-F1
#
_cell.length_a   1.000
_cell.length_b   1.000
_cell.length_c   1.000
_cell.angle_alpha   90.00
_cell.angle_beta   90.00
_cell.angle_gamma   90.00
#
_symmetry.space_group_name_H-M   'P 1'
#
loop_
_entity.id
_entity.type
_entity.pdbx_description
1 polymer ?
#
loop_
_entity_poly.entity_id
_entity_poly.type
_entity_poly.pdbx_seq_one_letter_code
_entity_poly.pdbx_strand_id
1 'polypeptide(L)'
;MKDSLETVEMGMEMDNNSHAQNGKSSELYAQVERFHQDDEHQQIIELIHQIEGYEKDYELIGLLARAHNNLDEYSEAIALLEGVAPEGENDSLWHYRLGYAYYYDTDDEELMRRALNHFEKAYKLGDEESLGMLAMVKSGLELELSEAEDAALIALVGEYDQEVYEPLVYSEEEMQAIEEHTTKWFGEHKNVFHELVSPDLHIDLLIIEPRPEHDYYTIVTMGAGMHQMNIPDGYEGPKRAEFLINLPKDWDVHSEDEKDYWPLRWLKILSRFSLQQDTWLGWGHTIPAGEPFAENTLLNSIMLSVPLNFEEESLVSALPNGDQVVFWQVVPLYEEEVQYKLRNGVEALEEEFDCFPSVLDITRPCVVSLNPQKDFALQPEQIEELFSWDEPMGCFATDGILVDGKKVGYMYREEPDLDKEEYDSGWRFVAGDEDDEYMDNEENLGVYSLNTIANYDRDIIPFLKESYPTTFARDENGKFIRVETRE
;
A
#
# COMPACT_ATOMS: atom_id res chain seq x y z
N MET A 1 -2.22 -0.99 13.21
CA MET A 1 -3.41 -1.10 14.06
C MET A 1 -4.68 -1.49 13.29
N LYS A 2 -4.66 -1.54 11.93
CA LYS A 2 -5.68 -2.23 11.13
C LYS A 2 -5.44 -3.75 11.11
N ASP A 3 -4.17 -4.15 10.98
CA ASP A 3 -3.68 -5.51 11.26
C ASP A 3 -3.93 -6.01 12.69
N SER A 4 -4.46 -5.18 13.60
CA SER A 4 -4.78 -5.60 14.97
C SER A 4 -6.26 -5.44 15.31
N LEU A 5 -7.13 -5.23 14.31
CA LEU A 5 -8.59 -5.28 14.48
C LEU A 5 -9.21 -6.31 13.52
N GLU A 6 -8.67 -6.46 12.30
CA GLU A 6 -9.03 -7.60 11.42
C GLU A 6 -8.41 -8.93 11.91
N THR A 7 -7.23 -8.90 12.54
CA THR A 7 -6.63 -10.08 13.20
C THR A 7 -7.38 -10.49 14.48
N VAL A 8 -8.35 -9.70 14.96
CA VAL A 8 -8.96 -9.88 16.28
C VAL A 8 -10.19 -10.80 16.24
N GLU A 9 -11.02 -10.79 15.17
CA GLU A 9 -12.01 -11.86 14.97
C GLU A 9 -11.35 -13.23 14.71
N MET A 10 -10.11 -13.27 14.19
CA MET A 10 -9.34 -14.52 14.04
C MET A 10 -8.93 -15.14 15.40
N GLY A 11 -9.00 -14.40 16.50
CA GLY A 11 -8.56 -14.83 17.83
C GLY A 11 -9.58 -15.62 18.65
N MET A 12 -10.87 -15.63 18.26
CA MET A 12 -11.95 -16.22 19.07
C MET A 12 -12.26 -17.70 18.76
N GLU A 13 -11.49 -18.37 17.91
CA GLU A 13 -11.56 -19.84 17.80
C GLU A 13 -10.66 -20.52 18.83
N MET A 14 -11.12 -20.56 20.07
CA MET A 14 -11.08 -21.74 20.94
C MET A 14 -11.41 -21.32 22.37
N ASP A 15 -12.69 -21.35 22.71
CA ASP A 15 -13.06 -21.86 24.03
C ASP A 15 -14.18 -22.89 23.94
N ASN A 16 -13.79 -24.11 24.31
CA ASN A 16 -14.62 -25.30 24.30
C ASN A 16 -15.85 -25.11 25.19
N ASN A 17 -17.04 -25.13 24.59
CA ASN A 17 -18.20 -25.68 25.27
C ASN A 17 -19.04 -26.59 24.37
N SER A 18 -18.65 -27.86 24.40
CA SER A 18 -19.50 -29.04 24.23
C SER A 18 -20.41 -29.12 23.00
N HIS A 19 -19.93 -29.69 21.90
CA HIS A 19 -20.66 -30.77 21.20
C HIS A 19 -19.72 -31.62 20.32
N ALA A 20 -19.00 -32.52 20.98
CA ALA A 20 -18.55 -33.74 20.34
C ALA A 20 -19.73 -34.70 20.11
N GLN A 21 -20.68 -34.37 19.22
CA GLN A 21 -21.64 -35.33 18.64
C GLN A 21 -22.05 -34.92 17.21
N ASN A 22 -21.84 -35.84 16.26
CA ASN A 22 -22.06 -35.77 14.80
C ASN A 22 -20.98 -35.06 13.96
N GLY A 23 -20.21 -35.85 13.21
CA GLY A 23 -19.20 -35.35 12.25
C GLY A 23 -19.75 -34.44 11.14
N LYS A 24 -21.06 -34.51 10.84
CA LYS A 24 -21.73 -33.58 9.91
C LYS A 24 -21.88 -32.17 10.46
N SER A 25 -21.99 -32.01 11.78
CA SER A 25 -22.09 -30.69 12.40
C SER A 25 -20.76 -29.97 12.30
N SER A 26 -19.66 -30.67 12.61
CA SER A 26 -18.30 -30.12 12.52
C SER A 26 -17.89 -29.72 11.10
N GLU A 27 -18.33 -30.46 10.07
CA GLU A 27 -18.05 -30.10 8.67
C GLU A 27 -18.79 -28.83 8.24
N LEU A 28 -20.03 -28.64 8.70
CA LEU A 28 -20.81 -27.43 8.44
C LEU A 28 -20.14 -26.19 9.02
N TYR A 29 -19.79 -26.20 10.31
CA TYR A 29 -19.16 -25.03 10.95
C TYR A 29 -17.80 -24.71 10.33
N ALA A 30 -16.99 -25.73 9.99
CA ALA A 30 -15.72 -25.51 9.28
C ALA A 30 -15.92 -24.90 7.88
N GLN A 31 -17.02 -25.26 7.20
CA GLN A 31 -17.36 -24.67 5.92
C GLN A 31 -17.85 -23.22 6.06
N VAL A 32 -18.68 -22.92 7.07
CA VAL A 32 -19.11 -21.56 7.39
C VAL A 32 -17.90 -20.69 7.72
N GLU A 33 -16.95 -21.19 8.50
CA GLU A 33 -15.75 -20.43 8.86
C GLU A 33 -14.82 -20.22 7.68
N ARG A 34 -14.71 -21.21 6.78
CA ARG A 34 -13.98 -21.00 5.53
C ARG A 34 -14.62 -19.91 4.67
N PHE A 35 -15.95 -19.96 4.47
CA PHE A 35 -16.65 -18.90 3.74
C PHE A 35 -16.54 -17.55 4.44
N HIS A 36 -16.41 -17.52 5.76
CA HIS A 36 -16.18 -16.28 6.50
C HIS A 36 -14.78 -15.73 6.22
N GLN A 37 -13.75 -16.58 6.26
CA GLN A 37 -12.36 -16.21 5.96
C GLN A 37 -12.14 -15.80 4.50
N ASP A 38 -12.93 -16.38 3.58
CA ASP A 38 -12.89 -16.07 2.15
C ASP A 38 -13.84 -14.90 1.77
N ASP A 39 -14.44 -14.19 2.74
CA ASP A 39 -15.42 -13.10 2.57
C ASP A 39 -16.68 -13.47 1.74
N GLU A 40 -16.97 -14.77 1.67
CA GLU A 40 -18.11 -15.33 0.93
C GLU A 40 -19.39 -15.35 1.80
N HIS A 41 -19.75 -14.22 2.43
CA HIS A 41 -20.84 -14.14 3.40
C HIS A 41 -22.22 -14.49 2.83
N GLN A 42 -22.47 -14.17 1.56
CA GLN A 42 -23.68 -14.61 0.86
C GLN A 42 -23.80 -16.15 0.80
N GLN A 43 -22.66 -16.86 0.68
CA GLN A 43 -22.65 -18.32 0.68
C GLN A 43 -22.96 -18.91 2.06
N ILE A 44 -22.56 -18.24 3.14
CA ILE A 44 -22.95 -18.60 4.51
C ILE A 44 -24.48 -18.53 4.66
N ILE A 45 -25.08 -17.44 4.19
CA ILE A 45 -26.54 -17.23 4.19
C ILE A 45 -27.23 -18.34 3.40
N GLU A 46 -26.79 -18.61 2.17
CA GLU A 46 -27.36 -19.66 1.32
C GLU A 46 -27.21 -21.06 1.93
N LEU A 47 -26.07 -21.34 2.57
CA LEU A 47 -25.77 -22.62 3.21
C LEU A 47 -26.67 -22.86 4.42
N ILE A 48 -26.82 -21.86 5.30
CA ILE A 48 -27.65 -21.98 6.51
C ILE A 48 -29.13 -22.13 6.14
N HIS A 49 -29.62 -21.38 5.14
CA HIS A 49 -31.01 -21.48 4.66
C HIS A 49 -31.40 -22.87 4.09
N GLN A 50 -30.42 -23.69 3.70
CA GLN A 50 -30.66 -25.06 3.24
C GLN A 50 -30.89 -26.06 4.37
N ILE A 51 -30.64 -25.68 5.63
CA ILE A 51 -30.75 -26.54 6.80
C ILE A 51 -32.19 -26.49 7.33
N GLU A 52 -32.88 -27.63 7.31
CA GLU A 52 -34.24 -27.70 7.83
C GLU A 52 -34.28 -27.43 9.35
N GLY A 53 -34.97 -26.34 9.74
CA GLY A 53 -35.17 -25.97 11.14
C GLY A 53 -34.07 -25.09 11.76
N TYR A 54 -33.20 -24.48 10.94
CA TYR A 54 -32.16 -23.55 11.41
C TYR A 54 -32.75 -22.38 12.22
N GLU A 55 -34.01 -22.00 11.97
CA GLU A 55 -34.71 -20.89 12.65
C GLU A 55 -34.96 -21.15 14.15
N LYS A 56 -34.62 -22.33 14.65
CA LYS A 56 -34.69 -22.69 16.07
C LYS A 56 -33.32 -22.97 16.68
N ASP A 57 -32.26 -22.82 15.90
CA ASP A 57 -30.90 -23.10 16.30
C ASP A 57 -30.18 -21.78 16.59
N TYR A 58 -29.86 -21.56 17.86
CA TYR A 58 -29.25 -20.34 18.35
C TYR A 58 -27.89 -20.06 17.68
N GLU A 59 -27.06 -21.08 17.51
CA GLU A 59 -25.71 -20.92 16.95
C GLU A 59 -25.79 -20.56 15.46
N LEU A 60 -26.66 -21.25 14.71
CA LEU A 60 -26.85 -20.95 13.29
C LEU A 60 -27.46 -19.56 13.07
N ILE A 61 -28.39 -19.12 13.94
CA ILE A 61 -28.93 -17.76 13.90
C ILE A 61 -27.83 -16.73 14.19
N GLY A 62 -26.95 -16.99 15.15
CA GLY A 62 -25.82 -16.13 15.45
C GLY A 62 -24.84 -16.00 14.29
N LEU A 63 -24.54 -17.10 13.59
CA LEU A 63 -23.68 -17.11 12.40
C LEU A 63 -24.34 -16.45 11.18
N LEU A 64 -25.65 -16.66 11.01
CA LEU A 64 -26.42 -16.01 9.96
C LEU A 64 -26.46 -14.49 10.16
N ALA A 65 -26.68 -14.03 11.39
CA ALA A 65 -26.66 -12.61 11.72
C ALA A 65 -25.27 -11.98 11.52
N ARG A 66 -24.17 -12.72 11.80
CA ARG A 66 -22.81 -12.27 11.47
C ARG A 66 -22.66 -12.05 9.96
N ALA A 67 -23.12 -13.01 9.15
CA ALA A 67 -23.04 -12.89 7.70
C ALA A 67 -23.87 -11.70 7.16
N HIS A 68 -25.04 -11.43 7.74
CA HIS A 68 -25.85 -10.24 7.39
C HIS A 68 -25.17 -8.93 7.79
N ASN A 69 -24.56 -8.85 8.98
CA ASN A 69 -23.80 -7.67 9.39
C ASN A 69 -22.67 -7.34 8.40
N ASN A 70 -21.92 -8.35 7.96
CA ASN A 70 -20.81 -8.14 7.01
C ASN A 70 -21.28 -7.85 5.57
N LEU A 71 -22.57 -7.99 5.26
CA LEU A 71 -23.17 -7.58 3.98
C LEU A 71 -23.91 -6.23 4.08
N ASP A 72 -23.75 -5.51 5.19
CA ASP A 72 -24.50 -4.28 5.52
C ASP A 72 -26.03 -4.48 5.60
N GLU A 73 -26.49 -5.72 5.79
CA GLU A 73 -27.90 -6.10 5.95
C GLU A 73 -28.30 -6.04 7.44
N TYR A 74 -28.10 -4.87 8.06
CA TYR A 74 -28.21 -4.68 9.51
C TYR A 74 -29.61 -4.93 10.05
N SER A 75 -30.64 -4.49 9.34
CA SER A 75 -32.05 -4.71 9.70
C SER A 75 -32.38 -6.21 9.81
N GLU A 76 -31.86 -7.03 8.91
CA GLU A 76 -31.98 -8.48 8.91
C GLU A 76 -31.25 -9.11 10.10
N ALA A 77 -30.01 -8.66 10.36
CA ALA A 77 -29.23 -9.12 11.52
C ALA A 77 -29.91 -8.79 12.85
N ILE A 78 -30.47 -7.57 12.99
CA ILE A 78 -31.26 -7.15 14.16
C ILE A 78 -32.45 -8.08 14.35
N ALA A 79 -33.24 -8.32 13.29
CA ALA A 79 -34.43 -9.16 13.37
C ALA A 79 -34.11 -10.60 13.80
N LEU A 80 -32.99 -11.15 13.31
CA LEU A 80 -32.50 -12.48 13.70
C LEU A 80 -32.07 -12.53 15.17
N LEU A 81 -31.23 -11.58 15.59
CA LEU A 81 -30.66 -11.54 16.94
C LEU A 81 -31.71 -11.20 18.01
N GLU A 82 -32.62 -10.26 17.75
CA GLU A 82 -33.78 -9.99 18.62
C GLU A 82 -34.68 -11.22 18.77
N GLY A 83 -34.79 -12.03 17.71
CA GLY A 83 -35.55 -13.28 17.69
C GLY A 83 -35.05 -14.33 18.69
N VAL A 84 -33.77 -14.28 19.06
CA VAL A 84 -33.11 -15.19 20.01
C VAL A 84 -32.58 -14.50 21.27
N ALA A 85 -33.15 -13.34 21.61
CA ALA A 85 -32.76 -12.59 22.80
C ALA A 85 -32.80 -13.40 24.12
N PRO A 86 -33.76 -14.30 24.38
CA PRO A 86 -33.78 -15.09 25.62
C PRO A 86 -32.54 -15.98 25.80
N GLU A 87 -32.00 -16.51 24.71
CA GLU A 87 -30.79 -17.34 24.69
C GLU A 87 -29.51 -16.50 24.77
N GLY A 88 -29.49 -15.32 24.14
CA GLY A 88 -28.29 -14.47 24.01
C GLY A 88 -27.98 -13.52 25.16
N GLU A 89 -28.87 -13.33 26.14
CA GLU A 89 -28.70 -12.32 27.22
C GLU A 89 -27.42 -12.49 28.08
N ASN A 90 -26.77 -13.66 28.08
CA ASN A 90 -25.50 -13.88 28.77
C ASN A 90 -24.35 -14.25 27.82
N ASP A 91 -24.53 -14.02 26.52
CA ASP A 91 -23.54 -14.27 25.48
C ASP A 91 -22.96 -12.92 25.02
N SER A 92 -21.66 -12.73 25.22
CA SER A 92 -20.98 -11.50 24.84
C SER A 92 -20.96 -11.30 23.32
N LEU A 93 -20.83 -12.36 22.53
CA LEU A 93 -20.82 -12.29 21.06
C LEU A 93 -22.18 -11.90 20.51
N TRP A 94 -23.27 -12.40 21.11
CA TRP A 94 -24.62 -11.96 20.75
C TRP A 94 -24.82 -10.48 21.04
N HIS A 95 -24.36 -10.02 22.21
CA HIS A 95 -24.38 -8.61 22.54
C HIS A 95 -23.55 -7.78 21.57
N TYR A 96 -22.33 -8.20 21.24
CA TYR A 96 -21.47 -7.51 20.28
C TYR A 96 -22.14 -7.39 18.91
N ARG A 97 -22.60 -8.51 18.34
CA ARG A 97 -23.21 -8.54 16.99
C ARG A 97 -24.48 -7.71 16.89
N LEU A 98 -25.32 -7.71 17.93
CA LEU A 98 -26.54 -6.91 17.96
C LEU A 98 -26.23 -5.43 18.20
N GLY A 99 -25.22 -5.14 19.03
CA GLY A 99 -24.71 -3.78 19.22
C GLY A 99 -24.16 -3.19 17.92
N TYR A 100 -23.40 -3.98 17.17
CA TYR A 100 -22.86 -3.64 15.87
C TYR A 100 -23.97 -3.33 14.86
N ALA A 101 -24.95 -4.21 14.75
CA ALA A 101 -26.08 -4.01 13.84
C ALA A 101 -26.88 -2.74 14.18
N TYR A 102 -27.17 -2.49 15.47
CA TYR A 102 -27.85 -1.25 15.88
C TYR A 102 -27.04 0.02 15.62
N TYR A 103 -25.72 -0.05 15.65
CA TYR A 103 -24.86 1.11 15.40
C TYR A 103 -24.86 1.52 13.93
N TYR A 104 -24.84 0.54 13.02
CA TYR A 104 -24.73 0.80 11.58
C TYR A 104 -26.07 0.85 10.82
N ASP A 105 -27.19 0.37 11.40
CA ASP A 105 -28.50 0.37 10.71
C ASP A 105 -28.98 1.78 10.35
N THR A 106 -28.82 2.78 11.24
CA THR A 106 -29.14 4.21 10.97
C THR A 106 -28.46 5.16 11.98
N ASP A 107 -28.42 6.47 11.67
CA ASP A 107 -28.03 7.55 12.61
C ASP A 107 -29.09 7.89 13.69
N ASP A 108 -30.01 6.97 13.99
CA ASP A 108 -31.05 7.20 14.99
C ASP A 108 -30.47 7.11 16.42
N GLU A 109 -30.64 8.18 17.20
CA GLU A 109 -30.16 8.25 18.58
C GLU A 109 -30.72 7.13 19.48
N GLU A 110 -31.95 6.66 19.23
CA GLU A 110 -32.54 5.54 19.97
C GLU A 110 -31.77 4.24 19.68
N LEU A 111 -31.41 3.98 18.42
CA LEU A 111 -30.65 2.79 18.02
C LEU A 111 -29.20 2.88 18.54
N MET A 112 -28.56 4.05 18.48
CA MET A 112 -27.26 4.25 19.14
C MET A 112 -27.31 3.98 20.65
N ARG A 113 -28.39 4.39 21.33
CA ARG A 113 -28.59 4.07 22.76
C ARG A 113 -28.82 2.58 23.02
N ARG A 114 -29.39 1.85 22.05
CA ARG A 114 -29.47 0.38 22.13
C ARG A 114 -28.10 -0.24 21.92
N ALA A 115 -27.36 0.17 20.89
CA ALA A 115 -25.98 -0.26 20.64
C ALA A 115 -25.11 -0.07 21.89
N LEU A 116 -25.18 1.11 22.52
CA LEU A 116 -24.47 1.42 23.77
C LEU A 116 -24.73 0.36 24.85
N ASN A 117 -26.00 0.02 25.10
CA ASN A 117 -26.37 -0.97 26.11
C ASN A 117 -25.80 -2.35 25.77
N HIS A 118 -25.83 -2.73 24.50
CA HIS A 118 -25.29 -4.01 24.04
C HIS A 118 -23.77 -4.08 24.20
N PHE A 119 -23.01 -3.07 23.77
CA PHE A 119 -21.55 -3.06 23.98
C PHE A 119 -21.15 -2.97 25.45
N GLU A 120 -21.87 -2.20 26.28
CA GLU A 120 -21.64 -2.22 27.72
C GLU A 120 -21.84 -3.61 28.34
N LYS A 121 -22.83 -4.37 27.87
CA LYS A 121 -23.10 -5.73 28.34
C LYS A 121 -22.04 -6.70 27.84
N ALA A 122 -21.64 -6.62 26.57
CA ALA A 122 -20.53 -7.42 26.01
C ALA A 122 -19.25 -7.22 26.82
N TYR A 123 -18.86 -5.97 27.07
CA TYR A 123 -17.69 -5.63 27.88
C TYR A 123 -17.78 -6.18 29.31
N LYS A 124 -18.94 -6.06 29.96
CA LYS A 124 -19.19 -6.63 31.30
C LYS A 124 -19.12 -8.16 31.34
N LEU A 125 -19.39 -8.81 30.22
CA LEU A 125 -19.30 -10.27 30.05
C LEU A 125 -17.87 -10.75 29.72
N GLY A 126 -16.92 -9.82 29.55
CA GLY A 126 -15.50 -10.13 29.36
C GLY A 126 -15.00 -10.00 27.92
N ASP A 127 -15.81 -9.46 27.02
CA ASP A 127 -15.40 -9.14 25.66
C ASP A 127 -14.68 -7.78 25.65
N GLU A 128 -13.34 -7.83 25.74
CA GLU A 128 -12.49 -6.64 25.71
C GLU A 128 -12.50 -5.94 24.34
N GLU A 129 -12.87 -6.64 23.26
CA GLU A 129 -12.91 -6.12 21.89
C GLU A 129 -14.08 -5.16 21.69
N SER A 130 -15.17 -5.37 22.44
CA SER A 130 -16.32 -4.45 22.49
C SER A 130 -15.97 -3.03 23.00
N LEU A 131 -14.81 -2.84 23.64
CA LEU A 131 -14.41 -1.56 24.23
C LEU A 131 -14.20 -0.46 23.16
N GLY A 132 -13.67 -0.82 21.99
CA GLY A 132 -13.50 0.13 20.87
C GLY A 132 -14.85 0.65 20.37
N MET A 133 -15.79 -0.26 20.11
CA MET A 133 -17.15 0.10 19.70
C MET A 133 -17.90 0.87 20.80
N LEU A 134 -17.73 0.49 22.07
CA LEU A 134 -18.29 1.22 23.20
C LEU A 134 -17.82 2.68 23.24
N ALA A 135 -16.52 2.92 22.99
CA ALA A 135 -15.96 4.26 22.91
C ALA A 135 -16.55 5.06 21.74
N MET A 136 -16.66 4.45 20.55
CA MET A 136 -17.27 5.08 19.37
C MET A 136 -18.73 5.49 19.62
N VAL A 137 -19.54 4.59 20.18
CA VAL A 137 -20.95 4.87 20.49
C VAL A 137 -21.09 5.95 21.56
N LYS A 138 -20.26 5.94 22.60
CA LYS A 138 -20.28 6.99 23.63
C LYS A 138 -19.88 8.35 23.06
N SER A 139 -18.88 8.39 22.19
CA SER A 139 -18.47 9.60 21.49
C SER A 139 -19.62 10.17 20.65
N GLY A 140 -20.27 9.34 19.82
CA GLY A 140 -21.42 9.78 19.00
C GLY A 140 -22.64 10.24 19.81
N LEU A 141 -22.76 9.81 21.07
CA LEU A 141 -23.81 10.24 22.00
C LEU A 141 -23.38 11.37 22.94
N GLU A 142 -22.18 11.94 22.76
CA GLU A 142 -21.58 12.95 23.65
C GLU A 142 -21.48 12.49 25.12
N LEU A 143 -21.13 11.21 25.33
CA LEU A 143 -20.97 10.59 26.65
C LEU A 143 -19.49 10.35 26.95
N GLU A 144 -19.11 10.57 28.20
CA GLU A 144 -17.75 10.29 28.68
C GLU A 144 -17.53 8.79 28.97
N LEU A 145 -16.33 8.31 28.67
CA LEU A 145 -15.83 7.04 29.20
C LEU A 145 -15.60 7.16 30.70
N SER A 146 -15.84 6.08 31.43
CA SER A 146 -15.43 5.98 32.83
C SER A 146 -13.92 5.83 32.93
N GLU A 147 -13.33 6.20 34.08
CA GLU A 147 -11.89 6.07 34.34
C GLU A 147 -11.35 4.65 34.06
N ALA A 148 -12.18 3.62 34.29
CA ALA A 148 -11.80 2.23 34.06
C ALA A 148 -11.85 1.83 32.57
N GLU A 149 -12.83 2.31 31.83
CA GLU A 149 -12.93 2.08 30.38
C GLU A 149 -11.82 2.84 29.65
N ASP A 150 -11.54 4.08 30.05
CA ASP A 150 -10.48 4.91 29.49
C ASP A 150 -9.10 4.28 29.69
N ALA A 151 -8.80 3.83 30.91
CA ALA A 151 -7.54 3.12 31.20
C ALA A 151 -7.41 1.80 30.43
N ALA A 152 -8.51 1.07 30.23
CA ALA A 152 -8.53 -0.17 29.47
C ALA A 152 -8.34 0.08 27.97
N LEU A 153 -8.93 1.17 27.44
CA LEU A 153 -8.80 1.55 26.03
C LEU A 153 -7.35 1.95 25.74
N ILE A 154 -6.76 2.80 26.59
CA ILE A 154 -5.33 3.17 26.49
C ILE A 154 -4.42 1.93 26.50
N ALA A 155 -4.73 0.94 27.34
CA ALA A 155 -3.96 -0.29 27.39
C ALA A 155 -4.11 -1.15 26.13
N LEU A 156 -5.27 -1.08 25.45
CA LEU A 156 -5.57 -1.82 24.23
C LEU A 156 -4.97 -1.17 22.97
N VAL A 157 -5.02 0.17 22.85
CA VAL A 157 -4.64 0.88 21.61
C VAL A 157 -3.30 1.63 21.67
N GLY A 158 -2.64 1.71 22.83
CA GLY A 158 -1.49 2.62 23.03
C GLY A 158 -1.93 4.08 23.22
N GLU A 159 -1.03 4.98 23.63
CA GLU A 159 -1.36 6.36 24.10
C GLU A 159 -2.50 7.03 23.33
N TYR A 160 -3.63 7.23 24.03
CA TYR A 160 -4.86 7.85 23.57
C TYR A 160 -4.89 9.30 24.08
N ASP A 161 -4.98 10.28 23.17
CA ASP A 161 -5.18 11.68 23.53
C ASP A 161 -6.65 12.06 23.23
N GLN A 162 -7.44 12.28 24.28
CA GLN A 162 -8.90 12.45 24.23
C GLN A 162 -9.38 13.75 23.56
N GLU A 163 -8.50 14.70 23.21
CA GLU A 163 -8.93 16.03 22.72
C GLU A 163 -9.25 16.11 21.21
N VAL A 164 -9.05 15.06 20.40
CA VAL A 164 -9.18 15.14 18.93
C VAL A 164 -9.90 13.92 18.35
N TYR A 165 -11.24 13.88 18.37
CA TYR A 165 -12.01 12.90 17.58
C TYR A 165 -13.32 13.51 17.05
N GLU A 166 -13.18 14.59 16.29
CA GLU A 166 -14.08 14.86 15.16
C GLU A 166 -13.18 14.86 13.92
N PRO A 167 -13.29 13.88 13.00
CA PRO A 167 -12.52 13.93 11.78
C PRO A 167 -12.88 15.22 11.04
N LEU A 168 -11.88 15.90 10.48
CA LEU A 168 -12.16 17.10 9.69
C LEU A 168 -12.99 16.68 8.47
N VAL A 169 -14.22 17.19 8.39
CA VAL A 169 -15.16 16.97 7.28
C VAL A 169 -15.51 18.29 6.61
N TYR A 170 -15.75 18.24 5.29
CA TYR A 170 -16.20 19.41 4.53
C TYR A 170 -17.56 19.89 5.05
N SER A 171 -17.82 21.20 4.95
CA SER A 171 -19.22 21.65 5.03
C SER A 171 -20.02 21.04 3.88
N GLU A 172 -21.34 20.91 4.04
CA GLU A 172 -22.22 20.40 2.96
C GLU A 172 -22.00 21.16 1.64
N GLU A 173 -21.83 22.48 1.70
CA GLU A 173 -21.60 23.29 0.50
C GLU A 173 -20.20 23.10 -0.10
N GLU A 174 -19.17 22.88 0.72
CA GLU A 174 -17.83 22.55 0.23
C GLU A 174 -17.81 21.16 -0.42
N MET A 175 -18.43 20.16 0.22
CA MET A 175 -18.57 18.80 -0.32
C MET A 175 -19.31 18.82 -1.66
N GLN A 176 -20.42 19.55 -1.75
CA GLN A 176 -21.15 19.73 -3.00
C GLN A 176 -20.28 20.36 -4.09
N ALA A 177 -19.45 21.36 -3.77
CA ALA A 177 -18.56 21.98 -4.75
C ALA A 177 -17.48 21.00 -5.27
N ILE A 178 -16.99 20.09 -4.42
CA ILE A 178 -16.05 19.04 -4.81
C ILE A 178 -16.75 17.96 -5.66
N GLU A 179 -17.95 17.52 -5.29
CA GLU A 179 -18.74 16.59 -6.10
C GLU A 179 -19.12 17.15 -7.48
N GLU A 180 -19.56 18.42 -7.54
CA GLU A 180 -19.92 19.08 -8.80
C GLU A 180 -18.71 19.20 -9.72
N HIS A 181 -17.54 19.56 -9.16
CA HIS A 181 -16.29 19.61 -9.92
C HIS A 181 -15.87 18.23 -10.42
N THR A 182 -15.91 17.23 -9.54
CA THR A 182 -15.58 15.84 -9.86
C THR A 182 -16.48 15.30 -10.96
N THR A 183 -17.80 15.48 -10.83
CA THR A 183 -18.79 15.04 -11.79
C THR A 183 -18.60 15.70 -13.15
N LYS A 184 -18.32 17.01 -13.15
CA LYS A 184 -18.16 17.79 -14.38
C LYS A 184 -16.93 17.37 -15.19
N TRP A 185 -15.80 17.14 -14.52
CA TRP A 185 -14.52 16.93 -15.20
C TRP A 185 -14.08 15.47 -15.25
N PHE A 186 -14.22 14.74 -14.15
CA PHE A 186 -13.77 13.34 -14.06
C PHE A 186 -14.87 12.34 -14.39
N GLY A 187 -16.13 12.66 -14.07
CA GLY A 187 -17.33 11.90 -14.43
C GLY A 187 -18.24 11.57 -13.25
N GLU A 188 -19.45 11.10 -13.56
CA GLU A 188 -20.40 10.61 -12.54
C GLU A 188 -19.84 9.36 -11.85
N HIS A 189 -19.91 9.35 -10.52
CA HIS A 189 -19.60 8.19 -9.69
C HIS A 189 -20.89 7.52 -9.22
N LYS A 190 -20.86 6.20 -9.03
CA LYS A 190 -21.99 5.42 -8.46
C LYS A 190 -21.59 4.67 -7.20
N ASN A 191 -20.33 4.31 -7.12
CA ASN A 191 -19.76 3.60 -5.99
C ASN A 191 -18.83 4.58 -5.26
N VAL A 192 -18.95 4.59 -3.95
CA VAL A 192 -18.04 5.29 -3.05
C VAL A 192 -17.45 4.24 -2.14
N PHE A 193 -16.12 4.19 -2.08
CA PHE A 193 -15.46 3.44 -1.02
C PHE A 193 -15.42 4.37 0.21
N HIS A 194 -16.26 4.06 1.20
CA HIS A 194 -16.29 4.81 2.45
C HIS A 194 -15.17 4.37 3.37
N GLU A 195 -14.46 5.33 3.93
CA GLU A 195 -13.46 5.04 4.94
C GLU A 195 -14.12 4.74 6.29
N LEU A 196 -14.13 3.45 6.66
CA LEU A 196 -14.78 2.93 7.86
C LEU A 196 -14.24 3.52 9.18
N VAL A 197 -12.97 3.93 9.22
CA VAL A 197 -12.34 4.52 10.42
C VAL A 197 -11.51 5.73 10.01
N SER A 198 -11.91 6.90 10.50
CA SER A 198 -11.29 8.19 10.18
C SER A 198 -10.65 8.79 11.42
N PRO A 199 -9.39 8.43 11.75
CA PRO A 199 -8.74 8.89 12.97
C PRO A 199 -8.40 10.38 12.98
N ASP A 200 -8.37 11.02 11.80
CA ASP A 200 -7.89 12.39 11.58
C ASP A 200 -8.71 13.14 10.50
N LEU A 201 -8.77 12.57 9.30
CA LEU A 201 -9.54 13.03 8.13
C LEU A 201 -10.50 11.93 7.72
N HIS A 202 -11.73 12.29 7.35
CA HIS A 202 -12.65 11.38 6.69
C HIS A 202 -12.40 11.42 5.18
N ILE A 203 -11.88 10.33 4.61
CA ILE A 203 -11.49 10.27 3.20
C ILE A 203 -12.32 9.22 2.47
N ASP A 204 -13.28 9.67 1.68
CA ASP A 204 -14.00 8.83 0.74
C ASP A 204 -13.20 8.69 -0.57
N LEU A 205 -13.32 7.54 -1.23
CA LEU A 205 -12.82 7.36 -2.60
C LEU A 205 -14.01 7.25 -3.56
N LEU A 206 -14.16 8.27 -4.40
CA LEU A 206 -15.17 8.32 -5.45
C LEU A 206 -14.72 7.45 -6.62
N ILE A 207 -15.46 6.38 -6.90
CA ILE A 207 -15.15 5.43 -7.97
C ILE A 207 -15.96 5.79 -9.21
N ILE A 208 -15.25 6.29 -10.22
CA ILE A 208 -15.82 6.63 -11.52
C ILE A 208 -15.54 5.48 -12.49
N GLU A 209 -16.60 4.81 -12.95
CA GLU A 209 -16.52 3.64 -13.84
C GLU A 209 -15.97 4.00 -15.24
N PRO A 210 -15.37 3.02 -15.96
CA PRO A 210 -14.95 3.17 -17.36
C PRO A 210 -16.09 3.59 -18.29
N ARG A 211 -15.80 4.52 -19.21
CA ARG A 211 -16.73 5.07 -20.20
C ARG A 211 -16.09 5.11 -21.59
N PRO A 212 -16.86 5.23 -22.67
CA PRO A 212 -16.29 5.23 -24.03
C PRO A 212 -15.22 6.30 -24.29
N GLU A 213 -15.29 7.45 -23.61
CA GLU A 213 -14.31 8.55 -23.72
C GLU A 213 -13.11 8.36 -22.78
N HIS A 214 -13.29 7.61 -21.69
CA HIS A 214 -12.29 7.30 -20.66
C HIS A 214 -12.42 5.80 -20.31
N ASP A 215 -11.82 4.93 -21.13
CA ASP A 215 -11.96 3.46 -21.03
C ASP A 215 -11.06 2.87 -19.92
N TYR A 216 -11.17 3.45 -18.73
CA TYR A 216 -10.42 3.17 -17.51
C TYR A 216 -11.20 3.70 -16.29
N TYR A 217 -10.94 3.20 -15.09
CA TYR A 217 -11.48 3.77 -13.85
C TYR A 217 -10.75 5.08 -13.51
N THR A 218 -11.47 6.04 -12.94
CA THR A 218 -10.86 7.19 -12.25
C THR A 218 -11.28 7.15 -10.79
N ILE A 219 -10.31 7.08 -9.89
CA ILE A 219 -10.54 7.10 -8.44
C ILE A 219 -10.11 8.46 -7.93
N VAL A 220 -11.00 9.17 -7.24
CA VAL A 220 -10.76 10.52 -6.73
C VAL A 220 -10.99 10.53 -5.23
N THR A 221 -10.08 11.11 -4.46
CA THR A 221 -10.31 11.32 -3.03
C THR A 221 -11.33 12.45 -2.82
N MET A 222 -12.15 12.31 -1.79
CA MET A 222 -12.99 13.37 -1.26
C MET A 222 -12.76 13.44 0.25
N GLY A 223 -12.19 14.56 0.71
CA GLY A 223 -11.87 14.79 2.12
C GLY A 223 -10.38 15.01 2.38
N ALA A 224 -9.49 14.69 1.43
CA ALA A 224 -8.06 14.96 1.59
C ALA A 224 -7.78 16.47 1.67
N GLY A 225 -8.57 17.28 0.96
CA GLY A 225 -8.43 18.73 0.95
C GLY A 225 -9.04 19.42 2.16
N MET A 226 -9.50 18.68 3.18
CA MET A 226 -9.95 19.27 4.44
C MET A 226 -8.82 19.90 5.24
N HIS A 227 -7.64 19.30 5.16
CA HIS A 227 -6.44 19.86 5.76
C HIS A 227 -5.87 20.98 4.87
N GLN A 228 -5.54 22.12 5.49
CA GLN A 228 -4.74 23.15 4.83
C GLN A 228 -3.26 22.82 5.01
N MET A 229 -2.60 22.49 3.91
CA MET A 229 -1.17 22.20 3.86
C MET A 229 -0.32 23.37 4.33
N ASN A 230 0.84 23.04 4.91
CA ASN A 230 1.83 24.01 5.35
C ASN A 230 2.65 24.56 4.16
N ILE A 231 2.08 25.49 3.40
CA ILE A 231 2.72 26.06 2.21
C ILE A 231 3.84 27.06 2.57
N PRO A 232 4.93 27.15 1.77
CA PRO A 232 5.99 28.12 2.00
C PRO A 232 5.56 29.58 1.77
N ASP A 233 6.22 30.50 2.47
CA ASP A 233 6.03 31.94 2.26
C ASP A 233 6.26 32.33 0.79
N GLY A 234 5.27 32.98 0.19
CA GLY A 234 5.33 33.44 -1.21
C GLY A 234 4.85 32.43 -2.26
N TYR A 235 4.40 31.24 -1.86
CA TYR A 235 3.67 30.34 -2.75
C TYR A 235 2.25 30.87 -3.00
N GLU A 236 1.86 31.02 -4.27
CA GLU A 236 0.58 31.61 -4.69
C GLU A 236 -0.47 30.57 -5.12
N GLY A 237 -0.23 29.27 -4.89
CA GLY A 237 -1.15 28.19 -5.25
C GLY A 237 -2.14 27.78 -4.16
N PRO A 238 -3.06 26.84 -4.47
CA PRO A 238 -4.00 26.30 -3.49
C PRO A 238 -3.31 25.66 -2.29
N LYS A 239 -3.93 25.78 -1.11
CA LYS A 239 -3.44 25.21 0.16
C LYS A 239 -4.05 23.86 0.50
N ARG A 240 -5.02 23.41 -0.28
CA ARG A 240 -5.78 22.17 -0.07
C ARG A 240 -5.64 21.31 -1.30
N ALA A 241 -5.53 20.00 -1.15
CA ALA A 241 -5.34 19.09 -2.27
C ALA A 241 -6.23 17.85 -2.16
N GLU A 242 -6.79 17.42 -3.28
CA GLU A 242 -7.34 16.09 -3.51
C GLU A 242 -6.42 15.32 -4.46
N PHE A 243 -6.51 14.00 -4.45
CA PHE A 243 -5.69 13.10 -5.25
C PHE A 243 -6.58 12.25 -6.15
N LEU A 244 -6.07 11.93 -7.34
CA LEU A 244 -6.72 10.96 -8.21
C LEU A 244 -5.71 10.00 -8.85
N ILE A 245 -6.20 8.84 -9.25
CA ILE A 245 -5.47 7.91 -10.10
C ILE A 245 -6.41 7.29 -11.13
N ASN A 246 -5.89 7.05 -12.33
CA ASN A 246 -6.61 6.32 -13.38
C ASN A 246 -6.11 4.87 -13.41
N LEU A 247 -7.02 3.90 -13.29
CA LEU A 247 -6.70 2.46 -13.27
C LEU A 247 -7.27 1.77 -14.50
N PRO A 248 -6.59 0.76 -15.08
CA PRO A 248 -7.11 0.00 -16.22
C PRO A 248 -8.55 -0.47 -16.00
N LYS A 249 -9.35 -0.55 -17.06
CA LYS A 249 -10.77 -0.99 -16.95
C LYS A 249 -10.95 -2.42 -16.45
N ASP A 250 -9.90 -3.23 -16.52
CA ASP A 250 -9.83 -4.60 -16.04
C ASP A 250 -9.16 -4.71 -14.66
N TRP A 251 -8.81 -3.59 -14.03
CA TRP A 251 -8.36 -3.53 -12.64
C TRP A 251 -9.50 -3.85 -11.69
N ASP A 252 -9.24 -4.70 -10.69
CA ASP A 252 -10.22 -5.03 -9.67
C ASP A 252 -10.21 -3.99 -8.54
N VAL A 253 -11.03 -2.95 -8.68
CA VAL A 253 -11.11 -1.84 -7.71
C VAL A 253 -11.81 -2.20 -6.39
N HIS A 254 -12.36 -3.42 -6.29
CA HIS A 254 -13.04 -3.92 -5.09
C HIS A 254 -12.25 -5.04 -4.40
N SER A 255 -11.14 -5.49 -4.99
CA SER A 255 -10.24 -6.48 -4.41
C SER A 255 -9.49 -5.90 -3.21
N GLU A 256 -9.41 -6.69 -2.13
CA GLU A 256 -8.56 -6.41 -0.97
C GLU A 256 -7.16 -7.03 -1.10
N ASP A 257 -6.90 -7.81 -2.17
CA ASP A 257 -5.57 -8.34 -2.44
C ASP A 257 -4.61 -7.19 -2.76
N GLU A 258 -3.46 -7.17 -2.09
CA GLU A 258 -2.48 -6.12 -2.20
C GLU A 258 -2.05 -5.83 -3.65
N LYS A 259 -2.06 -6.85 -4.51
CA LYS A 259 -1.73 -6.72 -5.94
C LYS A 259 -2.65 -5.73 -6.69
N ASP A 260 -3.87 -5.51 -6.17
CA ASP A 260 -4.93 -4.66 -6.72
C ASP A 260 -5.28 -3.48 -5.79
N TYR A 261 -5.17 -3.65 -4.47
CA TYR A 261 -5.60 -2.68 -3.45
C TYR A 261 -4.61 -1.53 -3.23
N TRP A 262 -3.32 -1.74 -3.50
CA TRP A 262 -2.26 -0.76 -3.23
C TRP A 262 -2.55 0.67 -3.74
N PRO A 263 -3.18 0.91 -4.93
CA PRO A 263 -3.43 2.27 -5.40
C PRO A 263 -4.41 3.03 -4.50
N LEU A 264 -5.48 2.35 -4.03
CA LEU A 264 -6.48 2.94 -3.13
C LEU A 264 -5.87 3.23 -1.76
N ARG A 265 -5.04 2.32 -1.25
CA ARG A 265 -4.28 2.55 -0.01
C ARG A 265 -3.37 3.78 -0.15
N TRP A 266 -2.68 3.93 -1.27
CA TRP A 266 -1.76 5.05 -1.49
C TRP A 266 -2.47 6.39 -1.63
N LEU A 267 -3.67 6.45 -2.20
CA LEU A 267 -4.50 7.65 -2.12
C LEU A 267 -4.75 8.05 -0.66
N LYS A 268 -5.13 7.11 0.21
CA LYS A 268 -5.34 7.37 1.65
C LYS A 268 -4.07 7.79 2.39
N ILE A 269 -2.92 7.20 2.05
CA ILE A 269 -1.61 7.58 2.61
C ILE A 269 -1.29 9.03 2.23
N LEU A 270 -1.43 9.39 0.94
CA LEU A 270 -1.15 10.76 0.46
C LEU A 270 -2.08 11.80 1.10
N SER A 271 -3.36 11.48 1.25
CA SER A 271 -4.35 12.35 1.90
C SER A 271 -3.95 12.75 3.33
N ARG A 272 -3.23 11.87 4.04
CA ARG A 272 -2.74 12.13 5.41
C ARG A 272 -1.31 12.64 5.47
N PHE A 273 -0.55 12.51 4.38
CA PHE A 273 0.88 12.80 4.36
C PHE A 273 1.18 14.26 4.71
N SER A 274 0.42 15.20 4.15
CA SER A 274 0.60 16.64 4.42
C SER A 274 0.32 17.00 5.88
N LEU A 275 -0.70 16.40 6.48
CA LEU A 275 -1.05 16.55 7.90
C LEU A 275 0.03 15.96 8.82
N GLN A 276 0.41 14.70 8.60
CA GLN A 276 1.33 13.97 9.48
C GLN A 276 2.76 14.52 9.43
N GLN A 277 3.19 15.00 8.28
CA GLN A 277 4.54 15.56 8.09
C GLN A 277 4.58 17.08 8.20
N ASP A 278 3.45 17.73 8.50
CA ASP A 278 3.29 19.19 8.55
C ASP A 278 3.93 19.88 7.32
N THR A 279 3.57 19.40 6.13
CA THR A 279 4.19 19.75 4.86
C THR A 279 3.16 20.10 3.78
N TRP A 280 3.64 20.39 2.57
CA TRP A 280 2.80 20.65 1.40
C TRP A 280 3.19 19.76 0.22
N LEU A 281 2.20 19.51 -0.62
CA LEU A 281 2.30 18.66 -1.80
C LEU A 281 1.98 19.47 -3.05
N GLY A 282 2.89 19.43 -4.02
CA GLY A 282 2.80 20.19 -5.26
C GLY A 282 3.28 19.39 -6.47
N TRP A 283 3.11 19.99 -7.64
CA TRP A 283 3.53 19.39 -8.91
C TRP A 283 5.00 18.96 -8.87
N GLY A 284 5.26 17.74 -9.33
CA GLY A 284 6.59 17.15 -9.38
C GLY A 284 7.11 16.64 -8.04
N HIS A 285 6.42 16.81 -6.92
CA HIS A 285 6.82 16.18 -5.66
C HIS A 285 6.77 14.66 -5.81
N THR A 286 7.75 13.97 -5.21
CA THR A 286 7.87 12.52 -5.23
C THR A 286 7.91 11.95 -3.82
N ILE A 287 7.13 10.90 -3.58
CA ILE A 287 7.02 10.20 -2.30
C ILE A 287 7.47 8.75 -2.51
N PRO A 288 8.59 8.31 -1.92
CA PRO A 288 9.04 6.93 -2.04
C PRO A 288 8.25 6.01 -1.09
N ALA A 289 7.94 4.80 -1.54
CA ALA A 289 7.38 3.73 -0.70
C ALA A 289 8.44 2.99 0.10
N GLY A 290 9.70 3.02 -0.36
CA GLY A 290 10.82 2.25 0.20
C GLY A 290 10.95 0.83 -0.35
N GLU A 291 9.83 0.20 -0.71
CA GLU A 291 9.75 -1.11 -1.34
C GLU A 291 8.72 -1.08 -2.50
N PRO A 292 8.74 -2.07 -3.43
CA PRO A 292 7.72 -2.14 -4.47
C PRO A 292 6.30 -2.16 -3.89
N PHE A 293 5.34 -1.52 -4.57
CA PHE A 293 3.98 -1.35 -4.04
C PHE A 293 3.25 -2.66 -3.76
N ALA A 294 3.53 -3.70 -4.54
CA ALA A 294 2.99 -5.05 -4.41
C ALA A 294 3.89 -6.07 -5.13
N GLU A 295 3.70 -7.37 -4.88
CA GLU A 295 4.54 -8.44 -5.45
C GLU A 295 4.52 -8.54 -6.98
N ASN A 296 3.46 -8.03 -7.62
CA ASN A 296 3.25 -8.07 -9.08
C ASN A 296 3.85 -6.86 -9.82
N THR A 297 4.48 -5.91 -9.12
CA THR A 297 5.04 -4.70 -9.72
C THR A 297 6.39 -4.34 -9.10
N LEU A 298 7.21 -3.61 -9.85
CA LEU A 298 8.47 -3.03 -9.37
C LEU A 298 8.38 -1.51 -9.17
N LEU A 299 7.23 -0.91 -9.46
CA LEU A 299 6.95 0.48 -9.14
C LEU A 299 6.99 0.66 -7.61
N ASN A 300 7.66 1.70 -7.13
CA ASN A 300 7.92 1.87 -5.70
C ASN A 300 7.85 3.33 -5.23
N SER A 301 7.45 4.25 -6.11
CA SER A 301 7.43 5.68 -5.80
C SER A 301 6.25 6.35 -6.48
N ILE A 302 5.74 7.41 -5.87
CA ILE A 302 4.68 8.25 -6.43
C ILE A 302 5.26 9.59 -6.84
N MET A 303 4.89 10.09 -8.01
CA MET A 303 5.01 11.49 -8.39
C MET A 303 3.63 12.15 -8.51
N LEU A 304 3.52 13.40 -8.10
CA LEU A 304 2.31 14.21 -8.28
C LEU A 304 2.39 14.98 -9.60
N SER A 305 1.40 14.79 -10.47
CA SER A 305 1.26 15.52 -11.74
C SER A 305 -0.15 16.10 -11.88
N VAL A 306 -0.41 16.82 -12.97
CA VAL A 306 -1.74 17.36 -13.30
C VAL A 306 -2.66 16.24 -13.84
N PRO A 307 -4.00 16.42 -13.86
CA PRO A 307 -4.91 15.44 -14.47
C PRO A 307 -4.75 15.37 -16.01
N LEU A 308 -3.85 14.52 -16.50
CA LEU A 308 -3.32 14.57 -17.88
C LEU A 308 -4.35 14.28 -18.98
N ASN A 309 -5.35 13.46 -18.68
CA ASN A 309 -6.40 13.10 -19.64
C ASN A 309 -7.62 14.02 -19.58
N PHE A 310 -7.58 15.08 -18.77
CA PHE A 310 -8.68 15.99 -18.55
C PHE A 310 -8.27 17.43 -18.90
N GLU A 311 -9.25 18.32 -19.07
CA GLU A 311 -8.98 19.73 -19.37
C GLU A 311 -8.23 20.44 -18.23
N GLU A 312 -7.48 21.51 -18.53
CA GLU A 312 -6.69 22.27 -17.54
C GLU A 312 -7.55 22.77 -16.36
N GLU A 313 -8.81 23.10 -16.62
CA GLU A 313 -9.77 23.54 -15.60
C GLU A 313 -10.17 22.44 -14.60
N SER A 314 -9.84 21.18 -14.87
CA SER A 314 -10.02 20.07 -13.91
C SER A 314 -9.05 20.16 -12.73
N LEU A 315 -7.94 20.89 -12.87
CA LEU A 315 -6.87 20.96 -11.87
C LEU A 315 -7.31 21.64 -10.56
N VAL A 316 -8.22 22.61 -10.61
CA VAL A 316 -8.58 23.40 -9.43
C VAL A 316 -10.09 23.58 -9.29
N SER A 317 -10.64 23.21 -8.14
CA SER A 317 -11.99 23.57 -7.71
C SER A 317 -11.97 24.79 -6.80
N ALA A 318 -12.98 25.65 -6.93
CA ALA A 318 -13.20 26.78 -6.04
C ALA A 318 -14.24 26.41 -4.98
N LEU A 319 -13.93 26.66 -3.71
CA LEU A 319 -14.84 26.41 -2.60
C LEU A 319 -15.71 27.65 -2.30
N PRO A 320 -16.91 27.47 -1.72
CA PRO A 320 -17.82 28.57 -1.39
C PRO A 320 -17.24 29.63 -0.44
N ASN A 321 -16.28 29.25 0.40
CA ASN A 321 -15.57 30.15 1.32
C ASN A 321 -14.49 31.00 0.64
N GLY A 322 -14.23 30.77 -0.65
CA GLY A 322 -13.21 31.47 -1.45
C GLY A 322 -11.84 30.78 -1.46
N ASP A 323 -11.66 29.68 -0.73
CA ASP A 323 -10.49 28.81 -0.85
C ASP A 323 -10.55 28.01 -2.16
N GLN A 324 -9.43 27.36 -2.48
CA GLN A 324 -9.31 26.49 -3.64
C GLN A 324 -8.73 25.14 -3.23
N VAL A 325 -9.14 24.09 -3.95
CA VAL A 325 -8.65 22.72 -3.81
C VAL A 325 -8.02 22.31 -5.14
N VAL A 326 -6.74 21.93 -5.10
CA VAL A 326 -6.03 21.40 -6.28
C VAL A 326 -6.22 19.88 -6.38
N PHE A 327 -6.36 19.35 -7.58
CA PHE A 327 -6.47 17.91 -7.85
C PHE A 327 -5.16 17.41 -8.45
N TRP A 328 -4.40 16.62 -7.69
CA TRP A 328 -3.16 16.03 -8.15
C TRP A 328 -3.39 14.60 -8.66
N GLN A 329 -2.96 14.32 -9.88
CA GLN A 329 -2.87 12.96 -10.37
C GLN A 329 -1.63 12.27 -9.81
N VAL A 330 -1.86 11.10 -9.22
CA VAL A 330 -0.84 10.19 -8.74
C VAL A 330 -0.26 9.40 -9.91
N VAL A 331 1.05 9.50 -10.10
CA VAL A 331 1.80 8.79 -11.15
C VAL A 331 2.84 7.87 -10.50
N PRO A 332 2.57 6.56 -10.47
CA PRO A 332 3.53 5.56 -9.99
C PRO A 332 4.76 5.44 -10.89
N LEU A 333 5.95 5.50 -10.29
CA LEU A 333 7.27 5.49 -10.92
C LEU A 333 8.16 4.38 -10.34
N TYR A 334 9.14 3.98 -11.15
CA TYR A 334 10.29 3.22 -10.70
C TYR A 334 11.24 4.10 -9.89
N GLU A 335 12.04 3.50 -9.00
CA GLU A 335 13.08 4.22 -8.24
C GLU A 335 14.03 4.93 -9.20
N GLU A 336 14.42 4.24 -10.27
CA GLU A 336 15.30 4.71 -11.32
C GLU A 336 14.78 5.99 -11.99
N GLU A 337 13.49 6.06 -12.27
CA GLU A 337 12.80 7.22 -12.85
C GLU A 337 12.80 8.40 -11.89
N VAL A 338 12.56 8.15 -10.60
CA VAL A 338 12.65 9.19 -9.57
C VAL A 338 14.07 9.72 -9.47
N GLN A 339 15.10 8.86 -9.45
CA GLN A 339 16.50 9.27 -9.41
C GLN A 339 16.89 10.08 -10.65
N TYR A 340 16.45 9.68 -11.84
CA TYR A 340 16.65 10.46 -13.06
C TYR A 340 16.00 11.86 -12.95
N LYS A 341 14.76 11.93 -12.48
CA LYS A 341 14.04 13.20 -12.25
C LYS A 341 14.72 14.08 -11.20
N LEU A 342 15.27 13.51 -10.14
CA LEU A 342 16.03 14.27 -9.14
C LEU A 342 17.31 14.88 -9.71
N ARG A 343 17.96 14.22 -10.69
CA ARG A 343 19.15 14.74 -11.38
C ARG A 343 18.83 15.75 -12.47
N ASN A 344 17.77 15.51 -13.25
CA ASN A 344 17.53 16.20 -14.52
C ASN A 344 16.30 17.12 -14.52
N GLY A 345 15.41 17.00 -13.53
CA GLY A 345 14.14 17.74 -13.46
C GLY A 345 12.94 16.90 -13.91
N VAL A 346 11.74 17.42 -13.65
CA VAL A 346 10.47 16.73 -13.94
C VAL A 346 10.22 16.71 -15.44
N GLU A 347 10.41 17.85 -16.10
CA GLU A 347 10.20 18.00 -17.54
C GLU A 347 11.12 17.07 -18.35
N ALA A 348 12.37 16.89 -17.89
CA ALA A 348 13.30 15.95 -18.51
C ALA A 348 12.83 14.51 -18.38
N LEU A 349 12.28 14.11 -17.23
CA LEU A 349 11.68 12.78 -17.08
C LEU A 349 10.45 12.63 -17.97
N GLU A 350 9.58 13.64 -18.06
CA GLU A 350 8.39 13.60 -18.91
C GLU A 350 8.75 13.40 -20.40
N GLU A 351 9.87 13.96 -20.86
CA GLU A 351 10.39 13.79 -22.23
C GLU A 351 10.90 12.36 -22.55
N GLU A 352 11.27 11.57 -21.53
CA GLU A 352 11.70 10.16 -21.73
C GLU A 352 10.52 9.22 -22.01
N PHE A 353 9.30 9.61 -21.67
CA PHE A 353 8.12 8.83 -21.97
C PHE A 353 7.63 9.12 -23.40
N ASP A 354 7.50 8.08 -24.24
CA ASP A 354 6.82 8.17 -25.55
C ASP A 354 5.40 8.77 -25.40
N CYS A 355 4.73 8.40 -24.30
CA CYS A 355 3.48 8.99 -23.83
C CYS A 355 3.50 8.94 -22.30
N PHE A 356 3.48 10.11 -21.66
CA PHE A 356 3.56 10.20 -20.21
C PHE A 356 2.38 9.47 -19.54
N PRO A 357 2.61 8.61 -18.52
CA PRO A 357 1.63 7.65 -18.04
C PRO A 357 0.44 8.35 -17.39
N SER A 358 -0.69 8.34 -18.09
CA SER A 358 -1.94 8.94 -17.63
C SER A 358 -2.94 7.91 -17.08
N VAL A 359 -2.69 6.62 -17.30
CA VAL A 359 -3.38 5.46 -16.73
C VAL A 359 -2.31 4.51 -16.18
N LEU A 360 -2.54 3.92 -15.01
CA LEU A 360 -1.61 2.98 -14.40
C LEU A 360 -1.36 1.78 -15.33
N ASP A 361 -0.08 1.51 -15.61
CA ASP A 361 0.36 0.28 -16.26
C ASP A 361 1.50 -0.31 -15.43
N ILE A 362 1.20 -1.38 -14.67
CA ILE A 362 2.19 -2.08 -13.85
C ILE A 362 3.13 -2.96 -14.67
N THR A 363 2.85 -3.15 -15.96
CA THR A 363 3.64 -3.99 -16.88
C THR A 363 4.58 -3.19 -17.77
N ARG A 364 4.46 -1.85 -17.76
CA ARG A 364 5.35 -0.97 -18.52
C ARG A 364 6.81 -1.18 -18.09
N PRO A 365 7.78 -1.14 -19.00
CA PRO A 365 9.18 -1.08 -18.59
C PRO A 365 9.49 0.28 -17.95
N CYS A 366 10.54 0.30 -17.13
CA CYS A 366 11.16 1.55 -16.70
C CYS A 366 11.69 2.31 -17.94
N VAL A 367 11.35 3.59 -18.07
CA VAL A 367 11.70 4.37 -19.29
C VAL A 367 13.12 4.93 -19.24
N VAL A 368 13.65 5.08 -18.03
CA VAL A 368 15.05 5.43 -17.83
C VAL A 368 15.82 4.18 -17.43
N SER A 369 17.00 3.99 -17.99
CA SER A 369 17.94 3.04 -17.44
C SER A 369 18.88 3.81 -16.49
N LEU A 370 19.06 3.35 -15.25
CA LEU A 370 20.03 3.96 -14.32
C LEU A 370 21.46 3.98 -14.87
N ASN A 371 21.74 3.07 -15.82
CA ASN A 371 22.85 3.20 -16.72
C ASN A 371 22.32 3.81 -18.01
N PRO A 372 23.00 4.77 -18.67
CA PRO A 372 22.72 5.02 -20.09
C PRO A 372 22.64 3.66 -20.81
N GLN A 373 21.78 3.50 -21.81
CA GLN A 373 21.70 2.23 -22.56
C GLN A 373 23.10 1.94 -23.15
N LYS A 374 23.89 1.16 -22.41
CA LYS A 374 25.29 0.91 -22.69
C LYS A 374 25.32 -0.03 -23.87
N ASP A 375 25.96 0.40 -24.96
CA ASP A 375 26.22 -0.45 -26.11
C ASP A 375 27.28 -1.49 -25.72
N PHE A 376 26.84 -2.55 -25.04
CA PHE A 376 27.71 -3.59 -24.52
C PHE A 376 28.46 -4.31 -25.64
N ALA A 377 29.76 -4.54 -25.44
CA ALA A 377 30.60 -5.21 -26.43
C ALA A 377 30.20 -6.68 -26.64
N LEU A 378 29.57 -7.32 -25.63
CA LEU A 378 28.94 -8.63 -25.76
C LEU A 378 27.42 -8.50 -25.62
N GLN A 379 26.70 -9.08 -26.56
CA GLN A 379 25.25 -9.22 -26.50
C GLN A 379 24.84 -10.35 -25.54
N PRO A 380 23.63 -10.31 -24.94
CA PRO A 380 23.18 -11.32 -23.97
C PRO A 380 23.30 -12.77 -24.47
N GLU A 381 23.07 -13.02 -25.76
CA GLU A 381 23.16 -14.36 -26.35
C GLU A 381 24.59 -14.89 -26.45
N GLN A 382 25.59 -14.02 -26.28
CA GLN A 382 27.01 -14.36 -26.29
C GLN A 382 27.55 -14.67 -24.87
N ILE A 383 26.76 -14.43 -23.82
CA ILE A 383 27.14 -14.71 -22.44
C ILE A 383 26.86 -16.18 -22.14
N GLU A 384 27.91 -16.94 -21.90
CA GLU A 384 27.84 -18.35 -21.50
C GLU A 384 27.90 -18.45 -19.96
N GLU A 385 27.28 -19.48 -19.39
CA GLU A 385 27.52 -19.87 -18.01
C GLU A 385 28.87 -20.59 -17.92
N LEU A 386 29.92 -19.87 -17.50
CA LEU A 386 31.29 -20.36 -17.45
C LEU A 386 31.59 -21.09 -16.13
N PHE A 387 30.91 -20.69 -15.06
CA PHE A 387 30.99 -21.31 -13.74
C PHE A 387 29.78 -20.91 -12.89
N SER A 388 29.55 -21.69 -11.83
CA SER A 388 28.56 -21.43 -10.80
C SER A 388 29.07 -21.98 -9.46
N TRP A 389 28.72 -21.33 -8.36
CA TRP A 389 29.06 -21.73 -6.99
C TRP A 389 28.11 -21.09 -5.96
N ASP A 390 28.23 -21.49 -4.70
CA ASP A 390 27.35 -21.07 -3.60
C ASP A 390 27.77 -19.77 -2.90
N GLU A 391 28.73 -19.02 -3.45
CA GLU A 391 29.15 -17.69 -2.95
C GLU A 391 28.50 -16.54 -3.75
N PRO A 392 28.37 -15.34 -3.17
CA PRO A 392 27.87 -14.15 -3.86
C PRO A 392 28.60 -13.91 -5.19
N MET A 393 27.85 -13.49 -6.20
CA MET A 393 28.34 -13.32 -7.58
C MET A 393 28.35 -11.86 -8.05
N GLY A 394 27.83 -10.90 -7.30
CA GLY A 394 27.85 -9.49 -7.68
C GLY A 394 29.25 -8.88 -7.58
N CYS A 395 29.61 -8.04 -8.53
CA CYS A 395 30.89 -7.32 -8.56
C CYS A 395 30.71 -5.97 -9.27
N PHE A 396 31.64 -5.03 -9.06
CA PHE A 396 31.68 -3.82 -9.88
C PHE A 396 32.64 -3.97 -11.06
N ALA A 397 32.28 -3.37 -12.18
CA ALA A 397 33.16 -3.26 -13.33
C ALA A 397 32.96 -1.95 -14.11
N THR A 398 34.03 -1.50 -14.79
CA THR A 398 34.03 -0.29 -15.62
C THR A 398 33.54 -0.56 -17.05
N ASP A 399 33.05 0.49 -17.70
CA ASP A 399 32.65 0.47 -19.11
C ASP A 399 33.83 0.27 -20.06
N GLY A 400 35.06 0.54 -19.62
CA GLY A 400 36.26 0.11 -20.33
C GLY A 400 36.25 -1.40 -20.63
N ILE A 401 35.65 -2.21 -19.75
CA ILE A 401 35.46 -3.64 -19.98
C ILE A 401 34.15 -3.89 -20.73
N LEU A 402 33.03 -3.37 -20.23
CA LEU A 402 31.69 -3.77 -20.67
C LEU A 402 31.27 -3.13 -21.99
N VAL A 403 31.68 -1.89 -22.26
CA VAL A 403 31.32 -1.10 -23.45
C VAL A 403 32.45 -1.12 -24.48
N ASP A 404 33.68 -0.81 -24.06
CA ASP A 404 34.84 -0.81 -24.96
C ASP A 404 35.35 -2.23 -25.28
N GLY A 405 34.91 -3.24 -24.52
CA GLY A 405 35.32 -4.64 -24.71
C GLY A 405 36.79 -4.91 -24.35
N LYS A 406 37.42 -4.06 -23.53
CA LYS A 406 38.81 -4.27 -23.11
C LYS A 406 38.90 -5.44 -22.12
N LYS A 407 40.09 -6.00 -22.05
CA LYS A 407 40.43 -7.00 -21.02
C LYS A 407 40.58 -6.33 -19.67
N VAL A 408 40.33 -7.08 -18.60
CA VAL A 408 40.57 -6.62 -17.22
C VAL A 408 42.07 -6.38 -17.06
N GLY A 409 42.49 -5.15 -16.82
CA GLY A 409 43.89 -4.81 -16.59
C GLY A 409 44.27 -4.78 -15.11
N TYR A 410 43.31 -4.46 -14.26
CA TYR A 410 43.49 -4.39 -12.81
C TYR A 410 42.22 -4.89 -12.10
N MET A 411 42.39 -5.70 -11.05
CA MET A 411 41.28 -6.21 -10.26
C MET A 411 41.66 -6.33 -8.80
N TYR A 412 40.71 -6.09 -7.92
CA TYR A 412 40.91 -6.24 -6.49
C TYR A 412 39.66 -6.78 -5.82
N ARG A 413 39.85 -7.40 -4.67
CA ARG A 413 38.78 -7.89 -3.81
C ARG A 413 38.88 -7.18 -2.48
N GLU A 414 37.83 -6.45 -2.12
CA GLU A 414 37.66 -5.81 -0.82
C GLU A 414 36.71 -6.62 0.07
N GLU A 415 36.58 -6.21 1.33
CA GLU A 415 35.57 -6.78 2.22
C GLU A 415 34.17 -6.46 1.67
N PRO A 416 33.31 -7.47 1.46
CA PRO A 416 31.94 -7.25 1.01
C PRO A 416 31.18 -6.31 1.96
N ASP A 417 30.26 -5.53 1.39
CA ASP A 417 29.37 -4.65 2.15
C ASP A 417 28.48 -5.48 3.11
N LEU A 418 28.52 -5.17 4.41
CA LEU A 418 27.83 -5.93 5.48
C LEU A 418 26.30 -5.97 5.29
N ASP A 419 25.73 -4.94 4.66
CA ASP A 419 24.29 -4.86 4.40
C ASP A 419 23.89 -5.59 3.11
N LYS A 420 24.86 -6.12 2.34
CA LYS A 420 24.66 -6.75 1.03
C LYS A 420 25.42 -8.07 0.87
N GLU A 421 25.73 -8.75 1.98
CA GLU A 421 26.52 -9.99 2.00
C GLU A 421 25.96 -11.10 1.10
N GLU A 422 24.66 -11.09 0.81
CA GLU A 422 24.03 -12.07 -0.08
C GLU A 422 24.38 -11.87 -1.57
N TYR A 423 24.82 -10.66 -1.96
CA TYR A 423 25.01 -10.29 -3.37
C TYR A 423 26.43 -9.79 -3.68
N ASP A 424 27.11 -9.06 -2.79
CA ASP A 424 28.44 -8.52 -3.07
C ASP A 424 29.55 -9.57 -2.86
N SER A 425 30.27 -9.91 -3.93
CA SER A 425 31.43 -10.80 -3.84
C SER A 425 32.69 -10.11 -3.31
N GLY A 426 32.67 -8.77 -3.22
CA GLY A 426 33.81 -7.90 -2.92
C GLY A 426 34.73 -7.63 -4.11
N TRP A 427 34.48 -8.25 -5.28
CA TRP A 427 35.32 -8.04 -6.46
C TRP A 427 35.03 -6.73 -7.18
N ARG A 428 36.08 -6.11 -7.69
CA ARG A 428 36.09 -4.89 -8.51
C ARG A 428 37.03 -5.09 -9.70
N PHE A 429 36.58 -4.77 -10.91
CA PHE A 429 37.32 -4.96 -12.17
C PHE A 429 37.42 -3.67 -12.97
N VAL A 430 38.62 -3.31 -13.41
CA VAL A 430 38.86 -2.15 -14.29
C VAL A 430 39.78 -2.52 -15.45
N ALA A 431 39.69 -1.79 -16.57
CA ALA A 431 40.54 -2.02 -17.75
C ALA A 431 42.01 -1.59 -17.49
N GLY A 432 42.23 -0.71 -16.53
CA GLY A 432 43.54 -0.25 -16.05
C GLY A 432 44.11 0.96 -16.79
N ASP A 433 43.37 1.53 -17.73
CA ASP A 433 43.71 2.77 -18.44
C ASP A 433 42.74 3.93 -18.12
N GLU A 434 41.78 3.71 -17.22
CA GLU A 434 40.88 4.73 -16.69
C GLU A 434 41.63 5.71 -15.77
N ASP A 435 41.35 7.01 -15.89
CA ASP A 435 41.89 8.05 -15.01
C ASP A 435 40.92 8.40 -13.87
N ASP A 436 41.37 9.25 -12.94
CA ASP A 436 40.58 9.61 -11.75
C ASP A 436 39.24 10.30 -12.15
N GLU A 437 39.24 11.15 -13.20
CA GLU A 437 38.01 11.81 -13.69
C GLU A 437 37.02 10.80 -14.26
N TYR A 438 37.49 9.76 -14.95
CA TYR A 438 36.65 8.66 -15.41
C TYR A 438 36.08 7.86 -14.25
N MET A 439 36.90 7.53 -13.25
CA MET A 439 36.50 6.71 -12.11
C MET A 439 35.56 7.45 -11.14
N ASP A 440 35.65 8.78 -11.08
CA ASP A 440 34.75 9.63 -10.28
C ASP A 440 33.35 9.78 -10.91
N ASN A 441 33.15 9.36 -12.17
CA ASN A 441 31.85 9.36 -12.81
C ASN A 441 31.16 8.00 -12.67
N GLU A 442 30.10 7.96 -11.86
CA GLU A 442 29.30 6.75 -11.58
C GLU A 442 28.69 6.13 -12.85
N GLU A 443 28.44 6.91 -13.90
CA GLU A 443 27.89 6.40 -15.17
C GLU A 443 28.86 5.45 -15.89
N ASN A 444 30.17 5.54 -15.63
CA ASN A 444 31.19 4.68 -16.21
C ASN A 444 31.36 3.34 -15.50
N LEU A 445 30.61 3.12 -14.42
CA LEU A 445 30.69 1.95 -13.55
C LEU A 445 29.36 1.21 -13.55
N GLY A 446 29.35 -0.04 -13.10
CA GLY A 446 28.12 -0.79 -12.93
C GLY A 446 28.31 -2.06 -12.12
N VAL A 447 27.20 -2.59 -11.61
CA VAL A 447 27.15 -3.86 -10.88
C VAL A 447 26.79 -4.99 -11.84
N TYR A 448 27.60 -6.04 -11.87
CA TYR A 448 27.43 -7.18 -12.76
C TYR A 448 27.73 -8.50 -12.06
N SER A 449 27.31 -9.62 -12.65
CA SER A 449 27.73 -10.94 -12.17
C SER A 449 29.19 -11.21 -12.54
N LEU A 450 29.93 -11.90 -11.65
CA LEU A 450 31.26 -12.44 -11.92
C LEU A 450 31.29 -13.29 -13.19
N ASN A 451 30.21 -14.03 -13.46
CA ASN A 451 30.09 -14.82 -14.70
C ASN A 451 30.07 -13.91 -15.93
N THR A 452 29.40 -12.76 -15.86
CA THR A 452 29.37 -11.78 -16.95
C THR A 452 30.79 -11.30 -17.24
N ILE A 453 31.53 -10.83 -16.23
CA ILE A 453 32.90 -10.33 -16.43
C ILE A 453 33.83 -11.41 -16.99
N ALA A 454 33.67 -12.66 -16.57
CA ALA A 454 34.45 -13.77 -17.09
C ALA A 454 34.19 -14.08 -18.58
N ASN A 455 33.03 -13.69 -19.13
CA ASN A 455 32.77 -13.79 -20.56
C ASN A 455 33.56 -12.75 -21.36
N TYR A 456 33.74 -11.54 -20.82
CA TYR A 456 34.67 -10.54 -21.35
C TYR A 456 36.12 -10.97 -21.16
N ASP A 457 36.42 -11.59 -20.02
CA ASP A 457 37.78 -11.99 -19.67
C ASP A 457 37.92 -13.29 -18.87
N ARG A 458 38.04 -14.42 -19.59
CA ARG A 458 38.19 -15.75 -19.00
C ARG A 458 39.44 -15.93 -18.12
N ASP A 459 40.44 -15.07 -18.26
CA ASP A 459 41.68 -15.16 -17.49
C ASP A 459 41.49 -14.83 -16.00
N ILE A 460 40.38 -14.19 -15.61
CA ILE A 460 40.09 -13.86 -14.21
C ILE A 460 39.66 -15.09 -13.41
N ILE A 461 39.05 -16.10 -14.06
CA ILE A 461 38.41 -17.25 -13.42
C ILE A 461 39.29 -17.94 -12.36
N PRO A 462 40.59 -18.18 -12.59
CA PRO A 462 41.46 -18.82 -11.59
C PRO A 462 41.65 -18.03 -10.29
N PHE A 463 41.37 -16.73 -10.30
CA PHE A 463 41.61 -15.81 -9.18
C PHE A 463 40.36 -15.53 -8.35
N LEU A 464 39.17 -15.78 -8.89
CA LEU A 464 37.90 -15.35 -8.28
C LEU A 464 37.62 -15.97 -6.88
N LYS A 465 38.35 -17.03 -6.50
CA LYS A 465 38.28 -17.68 -5.16
C LYS A 465 39.31 -17.16 -4.15
N GLU A 466 40.14 -16.20 -4.52
CA GLU A 466 41.11 -15.62 -3.59
C GLU A 466 40.41 -14.82 -2.49
N SER A 467 40.91 -14.92 -1.26
CA SER A 467 40.37 -14.18 -0.11
C SER A 467 40.63 -12.67 -0.23
N TYR A 468 39.71 -11.84 0.27
CA TYR A 468 39.97 -10.42 0.48
C TYR A 468 40.87 -10.20 1.73
N PRO A 469 41.66 -9.11 1.78
CA PRO A 469 41.95 -8.21 0.68
C PRO A 469 42.97 -8.83 -0.30
N THR A 470 42.74 -8.66 -1.60
CA THR A 470 43.72 -9.06 -2.62
C THR A 470 43.67 -8.14 -3.83
N THR A 471 44.77 -8.05 -4.57
CA THR A 471 44.92 -7.14 -5.70
C THR A 471 45.81 -7.77 -6.77
N PHE A 472 45.39 -7.68 -8.03
CA PHE A 472 46.11 -8.19 -9.19
C PHE A 472 46.12 -7.17 -10.31
N ALA A 473 47.24 -7.09 -11.02
CA ALA A 473 47.39 -6.28 -12.23
C ALA A 473 47.98 -7.13 -13.35
N ARG A 474 47.66 -6.84 -14.61
CA ARG A 474 48.34 -7.45 -15.75
C ARG A 474 49.73 -6.85 -15.94
N ASP A 475 50.71 -7.71 -16.13
CA ASP A 475 52.07 -7.32 -16.51
C ASP A 475 52.16 -6.98 -18.01
N GLU A 476 53.35 -6.58 -18.46
CA GLU A 476 53.64 -6.27 -19.88
C GLU A 476 53.42 -7.46 -20.84
N ASN A 477 53.35 -8.69 -20.32
CA ASN A 477 53.06 -9.90 -21.08
C ASN A 477 51.57 -10.29 -21.02
N GLY A 478 50.73 -9.45 -20.41
CA GLY A 478 49.30 -9.68 -20.24
C GLY A 478 48.97 -10.72 -19.17
N LYS A 479 49.87 -11.09 -18.26
CA LYS A 479 49.61 -12.06 -17.20
C LYS A 479 49.30 -11.35 -15.88
N PHE A 480 48.28 -11.81 -15.16
CA PHE A 480 48.01 -11.32 -13.81
C PHE A 480 49.16 -11.65 -12.84
N ILE A 481 49.65 -10.60 -12.18
CA ILE A 481 50.59 -10.66 -11.06
C ILE A 481 49.93 -10.04 -9.84
N ARG A 482 50.17 -10.61 -8.65
CA ARG A 482 49.70 -10.03 -7.40
C ARG A 482 50.50 -8.76 -7.13
N VAL A 483 49.82 -7.67 -6.76
CA VAL A 483 50.43 -6.40 -6.41
C VAL A 483 50.13 -6.08 -4.95
N GLU A 484 51.06 -5.41 -4.27
CA GLU A 484 50.83 -4.95 -2.90
C GLU A 484 49.88 -3.75 -2.93
N THR A 485 48.79 -3.86 -2.17
CA THR A 485 47.81 -2.80 -1.97
C THR A 485 48.54 -1.61 -1.33
N ARG A 486 48.58 -0.46 -2.02
CA ARG A 486 49.05 0.78 -1.39
C ARG A 486 47.95 1.26 -0.45
N GLU A 487 48.29 1.39 0.84
CA GLU A 487 47.46 2.06 1.85
C GLU A 487 47.11 3.50 1.45
#